data_AF-A0AA91BZP9-F1
#
_entry.id   AF-A0AA91BZP9-F1
#
_cell.length_a   1.000
_cell.length_b   1.000
_cell.length_c   1.000
_cell.angle_alpha   90.00
_cell.angle_beta   90.00
_cell.angle_gamma   90.00
#
_symmetry.space_group_name_H-M   'P 1'
#
loop_
_entity.id
_entity.type
_entity.pdbx_description
1 polymer ?
#
loop_
_entity_poly.entity_id
_entity_poly.type
_entity_poly.pdbx_seq_one_letter_code
_entity_poly.pdbx_strand_id
1 'polypeptide(L)'
;MDLLLNVGLPVSLAIIMLSLGIGLEVADFRRVLSRRRAFAIGAASQIVLLPVAAFVTVTIFALPPEIAVGFMLLSFCPGGVTSNILSKLAKADVALSVSLTAVISLLSMVTVPILAAWSIAHFMGDEAPEVSITGLAVALFLITTLPVGIGVGVRNFATGFANRVEPGLSTLATVLFVLIVAAALAGNWQLFVDNLGIMGAGLISLNIALLFIGLGLARISNLSWNECKTISIETGIQNSTLGITLAALITNTESGFSPLALPSAVYGITMYAVVLPFLVWFRRR
;
A
#
# COMPACT_ATOMS: atom_id res chain seq x y z
N MET A 1 23.64 4.49 -10.08
CA MET A 1 22.52 4.05 -9.20
C MET A 1 21.44 5.12 -9.16
N ASP A 2 21.84 6.38 -9.30
CA ASP A 2 21.05 7.58 -9.04
C ASP A 2 19.95 7.78 -10.09
N LEU A 3 20.22 7.45 -11.37
CA LEU A 3 19.19 7.44 -12.42
C LEU A 3 18.08 6.40 -12.14
N LEU A 4 18.45 5.24 -11.59
CA LEU A 4 17.47 4.19 -11.26
C LEU A 4 16.56 4.60 -10.10
N LEU A 5 17.09 5.30 -9.09
CA LEU A 5 16.32 5.72 -7.92
C LEU A 5 15.53 7.01 -8.17
N ASN A 6 16.14 8.01 -8.80
CA ASN A 6 15.52 9.32 -9.00
C ASN A 6 14.57 9.36 -10.20
N VAL A 7 14.73 8.46 -11.17
CA VAL A 7 13.89 8.40 -12.37
C VAL A 7 13.23 7.03 -12.50
N GLY A 8 14.01 5.95 -12.42
CA GLY A 8 13.51 4.59 -12.63
C GLY A 8 12.39 4.19 -11.67
N LEU A 9 12.55 4.43 -10.37
CA LEU A 9 11.57 4.06 -9.34
C LEU A 9 10.27 4.88 -9.47
N PRO A 10 10.27 6.23 -9.52
CA PRO A 10 9.06 7.02 -9.77
C PRO A 10 8.34 6.65 -11.07
N VAL A 11 9.06 6.44 -12.17
CA VAL A 11 8.47 6.06 -13.45
C VAL A 11 7.85 4.66 -13.37
N SER A 12 8.52 3.72 -12.71
CA SER A 12 7.99 2.37 -12.52
C SER A 12 6.71 2.37 -11.68
N LEU A 13 6.69 3.17 -10.60
CA LEU A 13 5.48 3.36 -9.80
C LEU A 13 4.36 4.02 -10.62
N ALA A 14 4.67 5.04 -11.43
CA ALA A 14 3.68 5.67 -12.30
C ALA A 14 3.08 4.67 -13.32
N ILE A 15 3.89 3.76 -13.87
CA ILE A 15 3.40 2.67 -14.74
C ILE A 15 2.49 1.71 -13.96
N ILE A 16 2.88 1.31 -12.74
CA ILE A 16 2.06 0.45 -11.87
C ILE A 16 0.72 1.13 -11.56
N MET A 17 0.74 2.43 -11.26
CA MET A 17 -0.45 3.22 -10.94
C MET A 17 -1.34 3.48 -12.16
N LEU A 18 -0.74 3.66 -13.35
CA LEU A 18 -1.48 3.66 -14.60
C LEU A 18 -2.16 2.31 -14.85
N SER A 19 -1.46 1.21 -14.60
CA SER A 19 -2.02 -0.14 -14.69
C SER A 19 -3.21 -0.34 -13.77
N LEU A 20 -3.11 0.18 -12.53
CA LEU A 20 -4.22 0.20 -11.58
C LEU A 20 -5.39 0.98 -12.18
N GLY A 21 -5.15 2.22 -12.63
CA GLY A 21 -6.18 3.09 -13.19
C GLY A 21 -6.91 2.52 -14.41
N ILE A 22 -6.20 1.85 -15.33
CA ILE A 22 -6.82 1.22 -16.51
C ILE A 22 -7.79 0.09 -16.13
N GLY A 23 -7.55 -0.57 -15.00
CA GLY A 23 -8.43 -1.60 -14.45
C GLY A 23 -9.65 -1.06 -13.67
N LEU A 24 -9.76 0.26 -13.50
CA LEU A 24 -10.83 0.90 -12.72
C LEU A 24 -11.90 1.54 -13.63
N GLU A 25 -13.17 1.42 -13.23
CA GLU A 25 -14.29 2.03 -13.92
C GLU A 25 -14.88 3.19 -13.10
N VAL A 26 -15.46 4.19 -13.78
CA VAL A 26 -16.16 5.31 -13.10
C VAL A 26 -17.28 4.81 -12.19
N ALA A 27 -17.86 3.65 -12.52
CA ALA A 27 -18.86 2.99 -11.70
C ALA A 27 -18.33 2.62 -10.30
N ASP A 28 -17.03 2.32 -10.14
CA ASP A 28 -16.42 1.99 -8.86
C ASP A 28 -16.49 3.17 -7.88
N PHE A 29 -16.22 4.39 -8.35
CA PHE A 29 -16.34 5.59 -7.54
C PHE A 29 -17.79 5.90 -7.15
N ARG A 30 -18.75 5.62 -8.04
CA ARG A 30 -20.19 5.80 -7.74
C ARG A 30 -20.70 4.80 -6.71
N ARG A 31 -20.16 3.58 -6.67
CA ARG A 31 -20.56 2.52 -5.71
C ARG A 31 -20.30 2.90 -4.26
N VAL A 32 -19.34 3.79 -4.00
CA VAL A 32 -19.11 4.38 -2.67
C VAL A 32 -20.38 5.01 -2.10
N LEU A 33 -21.17 5.67 -2.95
CA LEU A 33 -22.41 6.34 -2.55
C LEU A 33 -23.56 5.37 -2.27
N SER A 34 -23.56 4.18 -2.87
CA SER A 34 -24.58 3.15 -2.63
C SER A 34 -24.22 2.23 -1.46
N ARG A 35 -22.94 2.07 -1.14
CA ARG A 35 -22.44 1.22 -0.04
C ARG A 35 -21.69 2.02 1.03
N ARG A 36 -22.25 3.16 1.43
CA ARG A 36 -21.62 4.16 2.32
C ARG A 36 -21.07 3.55 3.60
N ARG A 37 -21.82 2.66 4.26
CA ARG A 37 -21.41 2.05 5.52
C ARG A 37 -20.20 1.15 5.35
N ALA A 38 -20.25 0.20 4.42
CA ALA A 38 -19.14 -0.72 4.18
C ALA A 38 -17.88 0.01 3.72
N PHE A 39 -18.04 1.00 2.83
CA PHE A 39 -16.94 1.85 2.40
C PHE A 39 -16.35 2.66 3.55
N ALA A 40 -17.17 3.35 4.36
CA ALA A 40 -16.68 4.17 5.47
C ALA A 40 -15.92 3.33 6.51
N ILE A 41 -16.41 2.13 6.82
CA ILE A 41 -15.72 1.21 7.73
C ILE A 41 -14.40 0.72 7.13
N GLY A 42 -14.37 0.35 5.85
CA GLY A 42 -13.12 -0.02 5.17
C GLY A 42 -12.11 1.12 5.09
N ALA A 43 -12.57 2.34 4.78
CA ALA A 43 -11.74 3.54 4.73
C ALA A 43 -11.17 3.91 6.10
N ALA A 44 -11.98 3.83 7.16
CA ALA A 44 -11.51 4.04 8.53
C ALA A 44 -10.48 2.97 8.95
N SER A 45 -10.67 1.73 8.49
CA SER A 45 -9.70 0.65 8.73
C SER A 45 -8.33 0.98 8.11
N GLN A 46 -8.30 1.47 6.87
CA GLN A 46 -7.06 1.81 6.17
C GLN A 46 -6.42 3.13 6.65
N ILE A 47 -7.20 4.20 6.79
CA ILE A 47 -6.65 5.54 7.06
C ILE A 47 -6.32 5.74 8.55
N VAL A 48 -7.02 5.04 9.46
CA VAL A 48 -6.88 5.27 10.90
C VAL A 48 -6.37 4.03 11.62
N LEU A 49 -7.08 2.90 11.54
CA LEU A 49 -6.74 1.74 12.36
C LEU A 49 -5.41 1.12 11.97
N LEU A 50 -5.10 1.08 10.68
CA LEU A 50 -3.87 0.52 10.18
C LEU A 50 -2.65 1.32 10.69
N PRO A 51 -2.58 2.66 10.53
CA PRO A 51 -1.57 3.48 11.18
C PRO A 51 -1.44 3.29 12.69
N VAL A 52 -2.56 3.20 13.41
CA VAL A 52 -2.56 2.96 14.86
C VAL A 52 -1.97 1.60 15.20
N ALA A 53 -2.34 0.54 14.46
CA ALA A 53 -1.80 -0.80 14.65
C ALA A 53 -0.30 -0.86 14.33
N ALA A 54 0.15 -0.16 13.30
CA ALA A 54 1.56 -0.01 12.98
C ALA A 54 2.30 0.70 14.12
N PHE A 55 1.79 1.84 14.61
CA PHE A 55 2.37 2.59 15.73
C PHE A 55 2.51 1.72 16.99
N VAL A 56 1.46 0.97 17.33
CA VAL A 56 1.49 0.05 18.47
C VAL A 56 2.54 -1.04 18.25
N THR A 57 2.64 -1.59 17.04
CA THR A 57 3.61 -2.63 16.71
C THR A 57 5.04 -2.12 16.85
N VAL A 58 5.38 -0.97 16.25
CA VAL A 58 6.74 -0.42 16.33
C VAL A 58 7.15 -0.09 17.75
N THR A 59 6.18 0.32 18.59
CA THR A 59 6.40 0.62 20.01
C THR A 59 6.61 -0.66 20.83
N ILE A 60 5.77 -1.68 20.67
CA ILE A 60 5.87 -2.95 21.41
C ILE A 60 7.17 -3.68 21.09
N PHE A 61 7.55 -3.70 19.81
CA PHE A 61 8.77 -4.36 19.36
C PHE A 61 10.03 -3.50 19.55
N ALA A 62 9.90 -2.28 20.06
CA ALA A 62 10.98 -1.31 20.26
C ALA A 62 11.90 -1.21 19.03
N LEU A 63 11.28 -1.03 17.85
CA LEU A 63 12.02 -1.01 16.59
C LEU A 63 12.95 0.20 16.50
N PRO A 64 14.12 0.06 15.86
CA PRO A 64 15.00 1.20 15.58
C PRO A 64 14.25 2.30 14.82
N PRO A 65 14.56 3.60 15.07
CA PRO A 65 13.85 4.73 14.48
C PRO A 65 13.57 4.64 12.98
N GLU A 66 14.58 4.33 12.17
CA GLU A 66 14.45 4.23 10.71
C GLU A 66 13.50 3.11 10.28
N ILE A 67 13.56 1.96 10.96
CA ILE A 67 12.67 0.82 10.71
C ILE A 67 11.26 1.15 11.17
N ALA A 68 11.09 1.82 12.31
CA ALA A 68 9.80 2.28 12.81
C ALA A 68 9.14 3.24 11.81
N VAL A 69 9.87 4.23 11.29
CA VAL A 69 9.38 5.11 10.22
C VAL A 69 8.99 4.31 8.99
N GLY A 70 9.80 3.33 8.55
CA GLY A 70 9.46 2.49 7.41
C GLY A 70 8.16 1.69 7.58
N PHE A 71 7.86 1.20 8.79
CA PHE A 71 6.56 0.58 9.13
C PHE A 71 5.41 1.59 9.01
N MET A 72 5.62 2.80 9.53
CA MET A 72 4.62 3.85 9.47
C MET A 72 4.35 4.31 8.03
N LEU A 73 5.39 4.51 7.21
CA LEU A 73 5.24 4.85 5.79
C LEU A 73 4.46 3.78 5.02
N LEU A 74 4.77 2.51 5.25
CA LEU A 74 3.99 1.39 4.71
C LEU A 74 2.53 1.47 5.15
N SER A 75 2.29 1.82 6.42
CA SER A 75 0.94 1.90 7.00
C SER A 75 0.06 3.01 6.44
N PHE A 76 0.69 4.06 5.88
CA PHE A 76 -0.04 5.17 5.25
C PHE A 76 -0.38 4.89 3.79
N CYS A 77 0.24 3.87 3.19
CA CYS A 77 -0.03 3.49 1.82
C CYS A 77 -1.45 2.91 1.69
N PRO A 78 -2.14 3.15 0.57
CA PRO A 78 -3.41 2.49 0.28
C PRO A 78 -3.17 0.99 -0.03
N GLY A 79 -4.28 0.25 -0.11
CA GLY A 79 -4.29 -1.08 -0.73
C GLY A 79 -3.72 -1.08 -2.17
N GLY A 80 -3.25 -2.23 -2.63
CA GLY A 80 -2.67 -2.43 -3.98
C GLY A 80 -3.56 -3.28 -4.89
N VAL A 81 -3.27 -3.32 -6.20
CA VAL A 81 -4.03 -4.13 -7.18
C VAL A 81 -4.16 -5.61 -6.78
N THR A 82 -3.18 -6.13 -6.04
CA THR A 82 -3.19 -7.51 -5.55
C THR A 82 -4.28 -7.78 -4.52
N SER A 83 -4.72 -6.78 -3.74
CA SER A 83 -5.86 -6.96 -2.83
C SER A 83 -7.14 -7.30 -3.61
N ASN A 84 -7.38 -6.69 -4.77
CA ASN A 84 -8.53 -6.98 -5.64
C ASN A 84 -8.49 -8.45 -6.13
N ILE A 85 -7.31 -8.94 -6.50
CA ILE A 85 -7.10 -10.33 -6.93
C ILE A 85 -7.36 -11.29 -5.76
N LEU A 86 -6.80 -11.00 -4.58
CA LEU A 86 -6.96 -11.84 -3.39
C LEU A 86 -8.41 -11.84 -2.88
N SER A 87 -9.11 -10.70 -2.93
CA SER A 87 -10.54 -10.58 -2.68
C SER A 87 -11.35 -11.47 -3.62
N LYS A 88 -11.03 -11.48 -4.92
CA LYS A 88 -11.67 -12.39 -5.89
C LYS A 88 -11.42 -13.86 -5.54
N LEU A 89 -10.19 -14.22 -5.19
CA LEU A 89 -9.83 -15.58 -4.80
C LEU A 89 -10.52 -16.03 -3.50
N ALA A 90 -10.78 -15.12 -2.56
CA ALA A 90 -11.53 -15.34 -1.33
C ALA A 90 -13.05 -15.42 -1.52
N LYS A 91 -13.56 -15.16 -2.73
CA LYS A 91 -15.00 -14.90 -2.99
C LYS A 91 -15.55 -13.76 -2.10
N ALA A 92 -14.72 -12.74 -1.87
CA ALA A 92 -15.10 -11.53 -1.17
C ALA A 92 -15.85 -10.55 -2.10
N ASP A 93 -16.29 -9.42 -1.56
CA ASP A 93 -16.85 -8.34 -2.37
C ASP A 93 -15.74 -7.59 -3.12
N VAL A 94 -15.49 -8.00 -4.37
CA VAL A 94 -14.46 -7.40 -5.22
C VAL A 94 -14.77 -5.94 -5.54
N ALA A 95 -16.04 -5.58 -5.71
CA ALA A 95 -16.43 -4.21 -6.03
C ALA A 95 -16.10 -3.25 -4.89
N LEU A 96 -16.29 -3.67 -3.64
CA LEU A 96 -15.86 -2.91 -2.47
C LEU A 96 -14.33 -2.78 -2.41
N SER A 97 -13.58 -3.86 -2.71
CA SER A 97 -12.10 -3.87 -2.75
C SER A 97 -11.59 -2.79 -3.71
N VAL A 98 -12.12 -2.83 -4.94
CA VAL A 98 -11.77 -1.91 -6.03
C VAL A 98 -12.12 -0.47 -5.64
N SER A 99 -13.30 -0.24 -5.05
CA SER A 99 -13.73 1.10 -4.62
C SER A 99 -12.84 1.67 -3.52
N LEU A 100 -12.47 0.86 -2.52
CA LEU A 100 -11.56 1.24 -1.45
C LEU A 100 -10.18 1.57 -2.02
N THR A 101 -9.57 0.65 -2.76
CA THR A 101 -8.26 0.87 -3.39
C THR A 101 -8.25 2.16 -4.22
N ALA A 102 -9.26 2.38 -5.06
CA ALA A 102 -9.36 3.56 -5.91
C ALA A 102 -9.42 4.87 -5.10
N VAL A 103 -10.35 4.98 -4.15
CA VAL A 103 -10.56 6.23 -3.41
C VAL A 103 -9.44 6.50 -2.41
N ILE A 104 -8.98 5.47 -1.67
CA ILE A 104 -7.89 5.65 -0.71
C ILE A 104 -6.59 6.01 -1.44
N SER A 105 -6.35 5.47 -2.64
CA SER A 105 -5.22 5.89 -3.47
C SER A 105 -5.29 7.37 -3.85
N LEU A 106 -6.45 7.92 -4.19
CA LEU A 106 -6.59 9.35 -4.46
C LEU A 106 -6.42 10.19 -3.19
N LEU A 107 -6.98 9.75 -2.05
CA LEU A 107 -6.84 10.44 -0.77
C LEU A 107 -5.39 10.44 -0.26
N SER A 108 -4.59 9.43 -0.65
CA SER A 108 -3.20 9.27 -0.22
C SER A 108 -2.33 10.49 -0.54
N MET A 109 -2.61 11.23 -1.63
CA MET A 109 -1.86 12.45 -1.98
C MET A 109 -1.96 13.55 -0.91
N VAL A 110 -3.01 13.53 -0.08
CA VAL A 110 -3.24 14.48 1.00
C VAL A 110 -2.85 13.88 2.34
N THR A 111 -3.27 12.63 2.62
CA THR A 111 -3.06 12.01 3.93
C THR A 111 -1.61 11.59 4.16
N VAL A 112 -0.96 10.99 3.16
CA VAL A 112 0.39 10.43 3.30
C VAL A 112 1.43 11.50 3.62
N PRO A 113 1.50 12.66 2.93
CA PRO A 113 2.52 13.66 3.24
C PRO A 113 2.47 14.17 4.68
N ILE A 114 1.27 14.37 5.21
CA ILE A 114 1.06 14.86 6.58
C ILE A 114 1.49 13.79 7.60
N LEU A 115 1.04 12.55 7.40
CA LEU A 115 1.34 11.45 8.30
C LEU A 115 2.83 11.03 8.24
N ALA A 116 3.44 11.09 7.06
CA ALA A 116 4.86 10.84 6.87
C ALA A 116 5.72 11.88 7.61
N ALA A 117 5.42 13.17 7.41
CA ALA A 117 6.13 14.25 8.11
C ALA A 117 6.02 14.11 9.64
N TRP A 118 4.82 13.81 10.15
CA TRP A 118 4.61 13.55 11.57
C TRP A 118 5.42 12.34 12.06
N SER A 119 5.36 11.22 11.34
CA SER A 119 6.05 9.99 11.75
C SER A 119 7.57 10.19 11.82
N ILE A 120 8.13 10.91 10.86
CA ILE A 120 9.57 11.17 10.80
C ILE A 120 10.00 12.04 11.98
N ALA A 121 9.29 13.14 12.22
CA ALA A 121 9.56 14.00 13.36
C ALA A 121 9.43 13.26 14.70
N HIS A 122 8.43 12.37 14.82
CA HIS A 122 8.19 11.62 16.05
C HIS A 122 9.27 10.58 16.36
N PHE A 123 9.70 9.79 15.38
CA PHE A 123 10.61 8.67 15.61
C PHE A 123 12.10 9.04 15.46
N MET A 124 12.44 9.99 14.58
CA MET A 124 13.83 10.35 14.28
C MET A 124 14.30 11.64 14.99
N GLY A 125 13.37 12.45 15.51
CA GLY A 125 13.71 13.65 16.29
C GLY A 125 14.65 14.60 15.53
N ASP A 126 15.78 14.94 16.14
CA ASP A 126 16.77 15.87 15.56
C ASP A 126 17.52 15.30 14.35
N GLU A 127 17.50 13.97 14.14
CA GLU A 127 18.08 13.30 12.97
C GLU A 127 17.08 13.21 11.79
N ALA A 128 15.87 13.75 11.97
CA ALA A 128 14.84 13.73 10.94
C ALA A 128 15.26 14.52 9.68
N PRO A 129 15.14 13.94 8.47
CA PRO A 129 15.27 14.73 7.25
C PRO A 129 14.16 15.76 7.16
N GLU A 130 14.44 16.91 6.54
CA GLU A 130 13.41 17.91 6.27
C GLU A 130 12.38 17.38 5.28
N VAL A 131 11.12 17.29 5.70
CA VAL A 131 10.02 16.81 4.87
C VAL A 131 9.18 17.98 4.38
N SER A 132 9.27 18.29 3.09
CA SER A 132 8.34 19.22 2.43
C SER A 132 7.00 18.53 2.19
N ILE A 133 5.99 18.83 3.03
CA ILE A 133 4.62 18.29 2.87
C ILE A 133 4.08 18.61 1.48
N THR A 134 4.26 19.85 1.02
CA THR A 134 3.81 20.28 -0.32
C THR A 134 4.59 19.59 -1.43
N GLY A 135 5.91 19.47 -1.31
CA GLY A 135 6.75 18.78 -2.29
C GLY A 135 6.36 17.30 -2.42
N LEU A 136 6.17 16.63 -1.28
CA LEU A 136 5.75 15.23 -1.24
C LEU A 136 4.33 15.04 -1.78
N ALA A 137 3.40 15.96 -1.47
CA ALA A 137 2.04 15.93 -2.03
C ALA A 137 2.04 16.08 -3.56
N VAL A 138 2.84 17.01 -4.11
CA VAL A 138 2.99 17.19 -5.57
C VAL A 138 3.62 15.95 -6.20
N ALA A 139 4.68 15.41 -5.60
CA ALA A 139 5.33 14.19 -6.10
C ALA A 139 4.34 13.01 -6.13
N LEU A 140 3.60 12.80 -5.03
CA LEU A 140 2.56 11.76 -4.96
C LEU A 140 1.47 11.97 -6.00
N PHE A 141 0.99 13.20 -6.19
CA PHE A 141 0.01 13.51 -7.22
C PHE A 141 0.54 13.09 -8.61
N LEU A 142 1.78 13.44 -8.95
CA LEU A 142 2.38 13.15 -10.25
C LEU A 142 2.63 11.66 -10.49
N ILE A 143 3.03 10.90 -9.48
CA ILE A 143 3.42 9.49 -9.63
C ILE A 143 2.29 8.50 -9.28
N THR A 144 1.22 8.95 -8.64
CA THR A 144 0.07 8.09 -8.25
C THR A 144 -1.26 8.62 -8.80
N THR A 145 -1.77 9.74 -8.28
CA THR A 145 -3.11 10.26 -8.59
C THR A 145 -3.29 10.53 -10.08
N LEU A 146 -2.31 11.19 -10.70
CA LEU A 146 -2.35 11.55 -12.12
C LEU A 146 -2.32 10.30 -13.02
N PRO A 147 -1.39 9.34 -12.87
CA PRO A 147 -1.41 8.08 -13.62
C PRO A 147 -2.70 7.28 -13.43
N VAL A 148 -3.23 7.18 -12.20
CA VAL A 148 -4.51 6.51 -11.94
C VAL A 148 -5.64 7.22 -12.68
N GLY A 149 -5.71 8.54 -12.60
CA GLY A 149 -6.71 9.35 -13.28
C GLY A 149 -6.66 9.22 -14.81
N ILE A 150 -5.45 9.21 -15.38
CA ILE A 150 -5.24 8.94 -16.81
C ILE A 150 -5.75 7.54 -17.16
N GLY A 151 -5.41 6.52 -16.36
CA GLY A 151 -5.86 5.15 -16.59
C GLY A 151 -7.39 5.02 -16.57
N VAL A 152 -8.05 5.62 -15.57
CA VAL A 152 -9.52 5.67 -15.48
C VAL A 152 -10.11 6.40 -16.68
N GLY A 153 -9.49 7.51 -17.11
CA GLY A 153 -9.88 8.24 -18.32
C GLY A 153 -9.81 7.36 -19.57
N VAL A 154 -8.71 6.66 -19.79
CA VAL A 154 -8.54 5.71 -20.90
C VAL A 154 -9.59 4.60 -20.84
N ARG A 155 -9.84 4.02 -19.67
CA ARG A 155 -10.89 3.00 -19.48
C ARG A 155 -12.28 3.51 -19.84
N ASN A 156 -12.59 4.75 -19.47
CA ASN A 156 -13.89 5.38 -19.69
C ASN A 156 -14.13 5.78 -21.16
N PHE A 157 -13.12 6.36 -21.83
CA PHE A 157 -13.29 6.89 -23.19
C PHE A 157 -12.89 5.90 -24.30
N ALA A 158 -12.06 4.91 -23.99
CA ALA A 158 -11.50 3.96 -24.96
C ALA A 158 -11.48 2.53 -24.42
N THR A 159 -12.62 2.03 -23.91
CA THR A 159 -12.73 0.71 -23.26
C THR A 159 -12.18 -0.44 -24.11
N GLY A 160 -12.38 -0.42 -25.44
CA GLY A 160 -11.82 -1.43 -26.34
C GLY A 160 -10.28 -1.44 -26.36
N PHE A 161 -9.66 -0.26 -26.31
CA PHE A 161 -8.20 -0.14 -26.18
C PHE A 161 -7.73 -0.56 -24.79
N ALA A 162 -8.42 -0.09 -23.74
CA ALA A 162 -8.12 -0.46 -22.35
C ALA A 162 -8.10 -1.99 -22.17
N ASN A 163 -9.13 -2.70 -22.63
CA ASN A 163 -9.22 -4.16 -22.56
C ASN A 163 -8.06 -4.86 -23.29
N ARG A 164 -7.55 -4.27 -24.38
CA ARG A 164 -6.44 -4.83 -25.15
C ARG A 164 -5.09 -4.65 -24.45
N VAL A 165 -4.87 -3.53 -23.77
CA VAL A 165 -3.58 -3.21 -23.12
C VAL A 165 -3.48 -3.65 -21.67
N GLU A 166 -4.61 -3.75 -20.96
CA GLU A 166 -4.69 -4.08 -19.53
C GLU A 166 -3.89 -5.34 -19.16
N PRO A 167 -3.97 -6.48 -19.88
CA PRO A 167 -3.24 -7.69 -19.48
C PRO A 167 -1.71 -7.52 -19.57
N GLY A 168 -1.23 -6.87 -20.64
CA GLY A 168 0.20 -6.61 -20.83
C GLY A 168 0.73 -5.62 -19.82
N LEU A 169 -0.03 -4.55 -19.55
CA LEU A 169 0.34 -3.53 -18.58
C LEU A 169 0.33 -4.08 -17.15
N SER A 170 -0.65 -4.92 -16.79
CA SER A 170 -0.69 -5.60 -15.49
C SER A 170 0.49 -6.55 -15.29
N THR A 171 0.92 -7.24 -16.35
CA THR A 171 2.10 -8.11 -16.30
C THR A 171 3.36 -7.29 -16.09
N LEU A 172 3.52 -6.19 -16.84
CA LEU A 172 4.63 -5.26 -16.67
C LEU A 172 4.67 -4.68 -15.26
N ALA A 173 3.53 -4.22 -14.73
CA ALA A 173 3.40 -3.70 -13.37
C ALA A 173 3.84 -4.74 -12.32
N THR A 174 3.48 -6.00 -12.51
CA THR A 174 3.89 -7.10 -11.61
C THR A 174 5.40 -7.35 -11.68
N VAL A 175 6.00 -7.34 -12.87
CA VAL A 175 7.45 -7.49 -13.03
C VAL A 175 8.19 -6.32 -12.37
N LEU A 176 7.73 -5.08 -12.60
CA LEU A 176 8.30 -3.88 -11.97
C LEU A 176 8.19 -3.95 -10.44
N PHE A 177 7.05 -4.39 -9.89
CA PHE A 177 6.89 -4.61 -8.45
C PHE A 177 7.95 -5.56 -7.90
N VAL A 178 8.14 -6.73 -8.53
CA VAL A 178 9.14 -7.73 -8.10
C VAL A 178 10.55 -7.16 -8.16
N LEU A 179 10.90 -6.46 -9.24
CA LEU A 179 12.22 -5.85 -9.42
C LEU A 179 12.50 -4.78 -8.36
N ILE A 180 11.52 -3.92 -8.05
CA ILE A 180 11.66 -2.87 -7.05
C ILE A 180 11.86 -3.47 -5.65
N VAL A 181 11.07 -4.48 -5.28
CA VAL A 181 11.21 -5.17 -4.00
C VAL A 181 12.57 -5.85 -3.89
N ALA A 182 13.00 -6.57 -4.94
CA ALA A 182 14.30 -7.23 -4.96
C ALA A 182 15.46 -6.22 -4.86
N ALA A 183 15.38 -5.10 -5.58
CA ALA A 183 16.39 -4.06 -5.55
C ALA A 183 16.46 -3.34 -4.18
N ALA A 184 15.32 -3.08 -3.55
CA ALA A 184 15.26 -2.47 -2.22
C ALA A 184 15.88 -3.38 -1.14
N LEU A 185 15.60 -4.69 -1.20
CA LEU A 185 16.22 -5.68 -0.31
C LEU A 185 17.72 -5.83 -0.57
N ALA A 186 18.13 -5.93 -1.83
CA ALA A 186 19.55 -6.06 -2.18
C ALA A 186 20.35 -4.81 -1.77
N GLY A 187 19.77 -3.62 -1.94
CA GLY A 187 20.39 -2.35 -1.54
C GLY A 187 20.57 -2.19 -0.03
N ASN A 188 19.78 -2.89 0.78
CA ASN A 188 19.81 -2.85 2.25
C ASN A 188 20.10 -4.23 2.86
N TRP A 189 20.85 -5.09 2.16
CA TRP A 189 20.95 -6.51 2.53
C TRP A 189 21.52 -6.74 3.94
N GLN A 190 22.59 -6.01 4.31
CA GLN A 190 23.19 -6.15 5.64
C GLN A 190 22.21 -5.72 6.74
N LEU A 191 21.60 -4.53 6.58
CA LEU A 191 20.59 -4.02 7.51
C LEU A 191 19.38 -4.96 7.62
N PHE A 192 18.96 -5.56 6.50
CA PHE A 192 17.92 -6.59 6.45
C PHE A 192 18.28 -7.79 7.31
N VAL A 193 19.47 -8.37 7.15
CA VAL A 193 19.91 -9.53 7.92
C VAL A 193 20.00 -9.19 9.41
N ASP A 194 20.57 -8.03 9.75
CA ASP A 194 20.77 -7.60 11.13
C ASP A 194 19.44 -7.37 11.87
N ASN A 195 18.40 -6.94 11.14
CA ASN A 195 17.08 -6.63 11.73
C ASN A 195 16.02 -7.70 11.47
N LEU A 196 16.34 -8.79 10.74
CA LEU A 196 15.37 -9.77 10.27
C LEU A 196 14.48 -10.34 11.38
N GLY A 197 15.08 -10.63 12.54
CA GLY A 197 14.37 -11.21 13.68
C GLY A 197 13.24 -10.30 14.18
N ILE A 198 13.58 -9.08 14.58
CA ILE A 198 12.62 -8.15 15.20
C ILE A 198 11.71 -7.51 14.14
N MET A 199 12.27 -7.06 13.01
CA MET A 199 11.48 -6.49 11.90
C MET A 199 10.53 -7.53 11.30
N GLY A 200 11.00 -8.74 11.01
CA GLY A 200 10.19 -9.80 10.44
C GLY A 200 9.05 -10.21 11.38
N ALA A 201 9.35 -10.40 12.67
CA ALA A 201 8.33 -10.70 13.68
C ALA A 201 7.30 -9.56 13.79
N GLY A 202 7.75 -8.30 13.78
CA GLY A 202 6.88 -7.12 13.80
C GLY A 202 5.95 -7.07 12.57
N LEU A 203 6.48 -7.24 11.35
CA LEU A 203 5.69 -7.16 10.11
C LEU A 203 4.66 -8.29 10.01
N ILE A 204 5.04 -9.52 10.37
CA ILE A 204 4.12 -10.66 10.38
C ILE A 204 3.03 -10.45 11.44
N SER A 205 3.41 -10.02 12.64
CA SER A 205 2.45 -9.74 13.73
C SER A 205 1.48 -8.64 13.34
N LEU A 206 1.98 -7.54 12.76
CA LEU A 206 1.17 -6.47 12.22
C LEU A 206 0.18 -7.01 11.18
N ASN A 207 0.65 -7.76 10.19
CA ASN A 207 -0.22 -8.25 9.12
C ASN A 207 -1.34 -9.17 9.65
N ILE A 208 -1.02 -10.09 10.55
CA ILE A 208 -2.01 -10.93 11.22
C ILE A 208 -3.02 -10.07 12.00
N ALA A 209 -2.53 -9.11 12.78
CA ALA A 209 -3.38 -8.21 13.54
C ALA A 209 -4.32 -7.40 12.63
N LEU A 210 -3.82 -6.86 11.52
CA LEU A 210 -4.61 -6.10 10.54
C LEU A 210 -5.72 -6.93 9.92
N LEU A 211 -5.44 -8.20 9.57
CA LEU A 211 -6.47 -9.12 9.04
C LEU A 211 -7.59 -9.34 10.06
N PHE A 212 -7.25 -9.59 11.32
CA PHE A 212 -8.24 -9.79 12.38
C PHE A 212 -8.97 -8.52 12.78
N ILE A 213 -8.28 -7.38 12.88
CA ILE A 213 -8.87 -6.07 13.21
C ILE A 213 -9.85 -5.66 12.11
N GLY A 214 -9.45 -5.73 10.84
CA GLY A 214 -10.33 -5.42 9.71
C GLY A 214 -11.56 -6.33 9.68
N LEU A 215 -11.37 -7.63 9.94
CA LEU A 215 -12.48 -8.60 10.03
C LEU A 215 -13.42 -8.27 11.19
N GLY A 216 -12.87 -8.06 12.39
CA GLY A 216 -13.61 -7.78 13.62
C GLY A 216 -14.41 -6.49 13.50
N LEU A 217 -13.79 -5.41 12.99
CA LEU A 217 -14.44 -4.13 12.75
C LEU A 217 -15.64 -4.27 11.81
N ALA A 218 -15.45 -4.97 10.69
CA ALA A 218 -16.53 -5.20 9.73
C ALA A 218 -17.67 -6.05 10.33
N ARG A 219 -17.33 -7.05 11.15
CA ARG A 219 -18.31 -7.92 11.82
C ARG A 219 -19.12 -7.17 12.88
N ILE A 220 -18.48 -6.39 13.74
CA ILE A 220 -19.15 -5.56 14.77
C ILE A 220 -20.03 -4.49 14.09
N SER A 221 -19.61 -4.03 12.92
CA SER A 221 -20.38 -3.08 12.09
C SER A 221 -21.56 -3.72 11.35
N ASN A 222 -21.87 -5.00 11.59
CA ASN A 222 -22.97 -5.75 10.94
C ASN A 222 -22.91 -5.72 9.40
N LEU A 223 -21.71 -5.78 8.83
CA LEU A 223 -21.54 -5.92 7.38
C LEU A 223 -21.74 -7.37 6.94
N SER A 224 -22.03 -7.57 5.66
CA SER A 224 -22.15 -8.92 5.09
C SER A 224 -20.83 -9.67 5.17
N TRP A 225 -20.87 -11.00 5.15
CA TRP A 225 -19.65 -11.81 5.24
C TRP A 225 -18.66 -11.52 4.10
N ASN A 226 -19.16 -11.26 2.90
CA ASN A 226 -18.32 -10.93 1.75
C ASN A 226 -17.62 -9.56 1.93
N GLU A 227 -18.31 -8.57 2.49
CA GLU A 227 -17.71 -7.26 2.83
C GLU A 227 -16.70 -7.38 3.98
N CYS A 228 -16.96 -8.25 4.97
CA CYS A 228 -16.02 -8.52 6.04
C CYS A 228 -14.70 -9.13 5.52
N LYS A 229 -14.80 -10.08 4.58
CA LYS A 229 -13.61 -10.65 3.89
C LYS A 229 -12.84 -9.56 3.16
N THR A 230 -13.54 -8.70 2.41
CA THR A 230 -12.92 -7.61 1.66
C THR A 230 -12.17 -6.66 2.60
N ILE A 231 -12.82 -6.15 3.65
CA ILE A 231 -12.20 -5.20 4.57
C ILE A 231 -11.00 -5.84 5.30
N SER A 232 -11.11 -7.11 5.68
CA SER A 232 -9.97 -7.85 6.25
C SER A 232 -8.78 -7.87 5.28
N ILE A 233 -8.98 -8.31 4.03
CA ILE A 233 -7.93 -8.39 3.01
C ILE A 233 -7.35 -7.01 2.67
N GLU A 234 -8.21 -6.01 2.46
CA GLU A 234 -7.80 -4.62 2.17
C GLU A 234 -7.00 -3.97 3.31
N THR A 235 -7.28 -4.34 4.56
CA THR A 235 -6.50 -3.84 5.71
C THR A 235 -5.15 -4.55 5.80
N GLY A 236 -5.05 -5.81 5.38
CA GLY A 236 -3.81 -6.60 5.42
C GLY A 236 -2.93 -6.50 4.17
N ILE A 237 -3.41 -5.99 3.05
CA ILE A 237 -2.60 -5.91 1.82
C ILE A 237 -2.34 -4.45 1.50
N GLN A 238 -1.06 -4.08 1.47
CA GLN A 238 -0.62 -2.70 1.27
C GLN A 238 0.17 -2.52 -0.02
N ASN A 239 0.20 -1.30 -0.52
CA ASN A 239 1.02 -0.93 -1.66
C ASN A 239 2.49 -0.73 -1.26
N SER A 240 3.24 -1.83 -1.18
CA SER A 240 4.66 -1.81 -0.82
C SER A 240 5.52 -0.97 -1.78
N THR A 241 5.20 -0.89 -3.06
CA THR A 241 5.96 -0.07 -4.02
C THR A 241 5.83 1.41 -3.70
N LEU A 242 4.64 1.86 -3.30
CA LEU A 242 4.46 3.23 -2.84
C LEU A 242 5.30 3.49 -1.59
N GLY A 243 5.31 2.59 -0.62
CA GLY A 243 6.13 2.71 0.60
C GLY A 243 7.63 2.81 0.32
N ILE A 244 8.15 1.97 -0.60
CA ILE A 244 9.56 2.04 -1.05
C ILE A 244 9.85 3.39 -1.73
N THR A 245 8.91 3.88 -2.56
CA THR A 245 9.09 5.14 -3.28
C THR A 245 9.02 6.35 -2.35
N LEU A 246 8.12 6.34 -1.36
CA LEU A 246 8.03 7.36 -0.32
C LEU A 246 9.33 7.49 0.46
N ALA A 247 9.89 6.35 0.88
CA ALA A 247 11.17 6.34 1.57
C ALA A 247 12.26 7.02 0.74
N ALA A 248 12.35 6.73 -0.56
CA ALA A 248 13.31 7.37 -1.45
C ALA A 248 13.07 8.88 -1.65
N LEU A 249 11.81 9.30 -1.83
CA LEU A 249 11.44 10.71 -2.01
C LEU A 249 11.73 11.56 -0.77
N ILE A 250 11.62 10.97 0.42
CA ILE A 250 11.80 11.66 1.68
C ILE A 250 13.28 11.84 2.00
N THR A 251 14.08 10.80 1.82
CA THR A 251 15.50 10.84 2.22
C THR A 251 16.41 11.47 1.17
N ASN A 252 15.88 11.79 -0.03
CA ASN A 252 16.63 12.37 -1.15
C ASN A 252 17.99 11.68 -1.37
N THR A 253 18.05 10.37 -1.16
CA THR A 253 19.33 9.67 -1.03
C THR A 253 20.01 9.62 -2.39
N GLU A 254 21.15 10.32 -2.51
CA GLU A 254 21.94 10.34 -3.75
C GLU A 254 22.54 8.96 -4.07
N SER A 255 22.69 8.08 -3.08
CA SER A 255 23.27 6.75 -3.25
C SER A 255 22.50 5.64 -2.51
N GLY A 256 21.78 4.79 -3.26
CA GLY A 256 21.19 3.55 -2.74
C GLY A 256 19.76 3.70 -2.20
N PHE A 257 19.10 2.56 -1.93
CA PHE A 257 17.76 2.56 -1.35
C PHE A 257 17.83 2.96 0.12
N SER A 258 16.97 3.90 0.53
CA SER A 258 16.82 4.30 1.92
C SER A 258 16.52 3.10 2.86
N PRO A 259 17.11 3.04 4.06
CA PRO A 259 16.72 2.09 5.11
C PRO A 259 15.21 2.08 5.39
N LEU A 260 14.55 3.23 5.26
CA LEU A 260 13.10 3.40 5.47
C LEU A 260 12.28 2.57 4.46
N ALA A 261 12.85 2.19 3.31
CA ALA A 261 12.18 1.37 2.30
C ALA A 261 12.08 -0.11 2.72
N LEU A 262 12.94 -0.55 3.64
CA LEU A 262 13.15 -1.95 3.95
C LEU A 262 11.89 -2.63 4.53
N PRO A 263 11.14 -2.04 5.48
CA PRO A 263 9.89 -2.63 5.95
C PRO A 263 8.87 -2.84 4.82
N SER A 264 8.77 -1.90 3.88
CA SER A 264 7.87 -2.03 2.74
C SER A 264 8.29 -3.16 1.80
N ALA A 265 9.59 -3.30 1.55
CA ALA A 265 10.14 -4.37 0.72
C ALA A 265 9.92 -5.75 1.33
N VAL A 266 10.20 -5.91 2.62
CA VAL A 266 9.97 -7.18 3.34
C VAL A 266 8.47 -7.50 3.41
N TYR A 267 7.64 -6.52 3.76
CA TYR A 267 6.18 -6.71 3.82
C TYR A 267 5.58 -7.11 2.48
N GLY A 268 6.09 -6.53 1.39
CA GLY A 268 5.68 -6.86 0.02
C GLY A 268 5.86 -8.34 -0.33
N ILE A 269 6.67 -9.08 0.43
CA ILE A 269 6.81 -10.53 0.32
C ILE A 269 5.98 -11.23 1.41
N THR A 270 6.16 -10.84 2.68
CA THR A 270 5.58 -11.57 3.82
C THR A 270 4.06 -11.48 3.89
N MET A 271 3.46 -10.38 3.40
CA MET A 271 2.00 -10.21 3.43
C MET A 271 1.28 -11.31 2.63
N TYR A 272 1.86 -11.77 1.52
CA TYR A 272 1.27 -12.86 0.75
C TYR A 272 1.34 -14.20 1.51
N ALA A 273 2.47 -14.49 2.16
CA ALA A 273 2.63 -15.70 2.96
C ALA A 273 1.61 -15.78 4.11
N VAL A 274 1.32 -14.65 4.73
CA VAL A 274 0.35 -14.55 5.85
C VAL A 274 -1.10 -14.57 5.34
N VAL A 275 -1.41 -13.88 4.23
CA VAL A 275 -2.78 -13.80 3.72
C VAL A 275 -3.25 -15.11 3.08
N LEU A 276 -2.38 -15.87 2.42
CA LEU A 276 -2.75 -17.12 1.73
C LEU A 276 -3.52 -18.12 2.64
N PRO A 277 -3.08 -18.44 3.86
CA PRO A 277 -3.86 -19.25 4.82
C PRO A 277 -5.25 -18.68 5.12
N PHE A 278 -5.38 -17.36 5.28
CA PHE A 278 -6.67 -16.70 5.51
C PHE A 278 -7.59 -16.83 4.30
N LEU A 279 -7.07 -16.76 3.07
CA LEU A 279 -7.87 -16.99 1.86
C LEU A 279 -8.45 -18.40 1.84
N VAL A 280 -7.64 -19.41 2.19
CA VAL A 280 -8.12 -20.80 2.28
C VAL A 280 -9.23 -20.92 3.33
N TRP A 281 -9.05 -20.29 4.50
CA TRP A 281 -10.07 -20.26 5.54
C TRP A 281 -11.36 -19.56 5.09
N PHE A 282 -11.26 -18.38 4.45
CA PHE A 282 -12.40 -17.64 3.92
C PHE A 282 -13.15 -18.39 2.82
N ARG A 283 -12.50 -19.25 2.04
CA ARG A 283 -13.17 -20.05 1.02
C ARG A 283 -13.99 -21.21 1.59
N ARG A 284 -13.65 -21.67 2.80
CA ARG A 284 -14.36 -22.76 3.49
C ARG A 284 -15.63 -22.29 4.22
N ARG A 285 -15.80 -20.97 4.40
CA ARG A 285 -16.95 -20.35 5.09
C ARG A 285 -17.72 -19.40 4.18
#